data_AF-A0A6C1TXU5-F1
#
_entry.id   AF-A0A6C1TXU5-F1
#
_cell.length_a   1.000
_cell.length_b   1.000
_cell.length_c   1.000
_cell.angle_alpha   90.00
_cell.angle_beta   90.00
_cell.angle_gamma   90.00
#
_symmetry.space_group_name_H-M   'P 1'
#
loop_
_entity.id
_entity.type
_entity.pdbx_description
1 polymer ?
#
loop_
_entity_poly.entity_id
_entity_poly.type
_entity_poly.pdbx_seq_one_letter_code
_entity_poly.pdbx_strand_id
1 'polypeptide(L)'
;MVAAVDFSIIRRRALENIRHDLMVAWSGTYPAAQVSTTFEAVLRLHNARATVPDFIPILVEAEMLHLLRSDQLLDDSDRLN
;
A
#
# COMPACT_ATOMS: atom_id res chain seq x y z
N MET A 1 25.14 -17.04 18.93
CA MET A 1 24.69 -15.99 17.99
C MET A 1 23.23 -16.27 17.67
N VAL A 2 22.31 -15.37 18.04
CA VAL A 2 20.92 -15.45 17.57
C VAL A 2 20.95 -14.97 16.12
N ALA A 3 20.51 -15.81 15.17
CA ALA A 3 20.35 -15.37 13.79
C ALA A 3 19.31 -14.26 13.77
N ALA A 4 19.70 -13.06 13.32
CA ALA A 4 18.75 -11.97 13.11
C ALA A 4 17.74 -12.43 12.06
N VAL A 5 16.46 -12.50 12.43
CA VAL A 5 15.38 -12.83 11.51
C VAL A 5 15.29 -11.70 10.48
N ASP A 6 15.43 -12.03 9.20
CA ASP A 6 15.21 -11.05 8.13
C ASP A 6 13.71 -10.84 7.91
N PHE A 7 13.17 -9.83 8.59
CA PHE A 7 11.77 -9.42 8.45
C PHE A 7 11.45 -8.80 7.08
N SER A 8 12.43 -8.57 6.19
CA SER A 8 12.18 -8.03 4.85
C SER A 8 11.29 -8.94 4.00
N ILE A 9 11.43 -10.26 4.14
CA ILE A 9 10.60 -11.24 3.43
C ILE A 9 9.16 -11.18 3.92
N ILE A 10 8.96 -11.08 5.24
CA ILE A 10 7.64 -11.01 5.87
C ILE A 10 6.95 -9.70 5.47
N ARG A 11 7.66 -8.57 5.52
CA ARG A 11 7.12 -7.26 5.11
C ARG A 11 6.71 -7.26 3.64
N ARG A 12 7.53 -7.82 2.75
CA ARG A 12 7.22 -7.92 1.31
C ARG A 12 5.94 -8.71 1.08
N ARG A 13 5.84 -9.89 1.68
CA ARG A 13 4.63 -10.74 1.58
C ARG A 13 3.40 -10.06 2.16
N ALA A 14 3.54 -9.36 3.29
CA ALA A 14 2.44 -8.60 3.87
C ALA A 14 1.93 -7.52 2.90
N LEU A 15 2.83 -6.75 2.28
CA LEU A 15 2.47 -5.74 1.28
C LEU A 15 1.81 -6.34 0.03
N GLU A 16 2.33 -7.46 -0.48
CA GLU A 16 1.76 -8.18 -1.61
C GLU A 16 0.33 -8.66 -1.30
N ASN A 17 0.11 -9.24 -0.12
CA ASN A 17 -1.21 -9.69 0.34
C ASN A 17 -2.18 -8.52 0.50
N ILE A 18 -1.77 -7.45 1.20
CA ILE A 18 -2.61 -6.26 1.40
C ILE A 18 -3.03 -5.68 0.04
N ARG A 19 -2.10 -5.53 -0.91
CA ARG A 19 -2.42 -5.02 -2.25
C ARG A 19 -3.44 -5.91 -2.95
N HIS A 20 -3.25 -7.22 -2.91
CA HIS A 20 -4.19 -8.17 -3.51
C HIS A 20 -5.58 -8.08 -2.86
N ASP A 21 -5.64 -8.09 -1.53
CA ASP A 21 -6.89 -8.06 -0.76
C ASP A 21 -7.67 -6.76 -1.04
N LEU A 22 -6.99 -5.62 -1.10
CA LEU A 22 -7.61 -4.34 -1.46
C LEU A 22 -8.16 -4.35 -2.89
N MET A 23 -7.40 -4.87 -3.86
CA MET A 23 -7.85 -4.98 -5.25
C MET A 23 -9.08 -5.89 -5.39
N VAL A 24 -9.11 -7.01 -4.65
CA VAL A 24 -10.26 -7.93 -4.66
C VAL A 24 -11.48 -7.27 -4.01
N ALA A 25 -11.32 -6.70 -2.81
CA ALA A 25 -12.41 -6.12 -2.05
C ALA A 25 -13.10 -4.94 -2.75
N TRP A 26 -12.35 -4.17 -3.54
CA TRP A 26 -12.84 -2.96 -4.21
C TRP A 26 -12.99 -3.09 -5.73
N SER A 27 -12.86 -4.30 -6.27
CA SER A 27 -12.94 -4.59 -7.72
C SER A 27 -14.25 -4.17 -8.39
N GLY A 28 -15.35 -4.10 -7.64
CA GLY A 28 -16.64 -3.62 -8.13
C GLY A 28 -16.79 -2.09 -8.16
N THR A 29 -15.87 -1.36 -7.53
CA THR A 29 -15.92 0.10 -7.39
C THR A 29 -14.80 0.78 -8.17
N TYR A 30 -13.59 0.24 -8.10
CA TYR A 30 -12.42 0.85 -8.73
C TYR A 30 -11.69 -0.13 -9.65
N PRO A 31 -11.11 0.37 -10.76
CA PRO A 31 -10.19 -0.42 -11.58
C PRO A 31 -8.99 -0.88 -10.76
N ALA A 32 -8.60 -2.14 -10.97
CA ALA A 32 -7.41 -2.74 -10.37
C ALA A 32 -6.13 -1.91 -10.56
N ALA A 33 -5.97 -1.28 -11.73
CA ALA A 33 -4.84 -0.42 -12.04
C ALA A 33 -4.80 0.84 -11.17
N GLN A 34 -5.96 1.47 -10.92
CA GLN A 34 -6.08 2.68 -10.10
C GLN A 34 -5.72 2.40 -8.64
N VAL A 35 -6.26 1.30 -8.09
CA VAL A 35 -5.92 0.83 -6.74
C VAL A 35 -4.43 0.54 -6.63
N SER A 36 -3.85 -0.15 -7.62
CA SER A 36 -2.42 -0.49 -7.62
C SER A 36 -1.52 0.75 -7.72
N THR A 37 -1.84 1.72 -8.58
CA THR A 37 -1.08 2.96 -8.71
C THR A 37 -1.12 3.77 -7.42
N THR A 38 -2.29 3.89 -6.80
CA THR A 38 -2.43 4.58 -5.52
C THR A 38 -1.65 3.87 -4.41
N PHE A 39 -1.73 2.53 -4.36
CA PHE A 39 -0.97 1.72 -3.41
C PHE A 39 0.54 1.96 -3.51
N GLU A 40 1.11 1.97 -4.71
CA GLU A 40 2.53 2.23 -4.92
C GLU A 40 2.93 3.66 -4.49
N ALA A 41 2.03 4.64 -4.66
CA ALA A 41 2.28 6.01 -4.20
C ALA A 41 2.30 6.10 -2.66
N VAL A 42 1.31 5.49 -1.98
CA VAL A 42 1.23 5.43 -0.52
C VAL A 42 2.42 4.65 0.07
N LEU A 43 2.79 3.52 -0.55
CA LEU A 43 3.95 2.75 -0.16
C LEU A 43 5.25 3.56 -0.27
N ARG A 44 5.44 4.28 -1.37
CA ARG A 44 6.60 5.16 -1.56
C ARG A 44 6.62 6.28 -0.51
N LEU A 45 5.47 6.86 -0.19
CA LEU A 45 5.33 7.91 0.83
C LEU A 45 5.77 7.41 2.21
N HIS A 46 5.26 6.26 2.65
CA HIS A 46 5.63 5.70 3.95
C HIS A 46 7.07 5.21 4.01
N ASN A 47 7.61 4.61 2.95
CA ASN A 47 9.02 4.24 2.89
C ASN A 47 9.94 5.47 3.07
N ALA A 48 9.56 6.63 2.52
CA ALA A 48 10.35 7.85 2.63
C ALA A 48 10.28 8.50 4.03
N ARG A 49 9.23 8.24 4.80
CA ARG A 49 8.94 8.95 6.06
C ARG A 49 9.08 8.09 7.32
N ALA A 50 8.92 6.77 7.22
CA ALA A 50 8.85 5.90 8.37
C ALA A 50 10.23 5.72 9.02
N THR A 51 10.34 6.09 10.30
CA THR A 51 11.52 5.79 11.12
C THR A 51 11.57 4.32 11.54
N VAL A 52 10.42 3.64 11.59
CA VAL A 52 10.30 2.22 11.94
C VAL A 52 9.68 1.45 10.76
N PRO A 53 10.49 0.75 9.95
CA PRO A 53 10.03 0.09 8.72
C PRO A 53 9.03 -1.05 8.95
N ASP A 54 9.02 -1.65 10.14
CA ASP A 54 8.19 -2.82 10.44
C ASP A 54 6.69 -2.53 10.43
N PHE A 55 6.30 -1.26 10.62
CA PHE A 55 4.91 -0.83 10.60
C PHE A 55 4.43 -0.34 9.22
N ILE A 56 5.32 -0.29 8.21
CA ILE A 56 4.95 0.17 6.86
C ILE A 56 3.73 -0.57 6.30
N PRO A 57 3.60 -1.91 6.39
CA PRO A 57 2.42 -2.60 5.87
C PRO A 57 1.10 -2.08 6.48
N ILE A 58 1.06 -1.87 7.79
CA ILE A 58 -0.12 -1.41 8.51
C ILE A 58 -0.45 0.04 8.15
N LEU A 59 0.57 0.90 8.04
CA LEU A 59 0.39 2.30 7.64
C LEU A 59 -0.19 2.40 6.22
N VAL A 60 0.38 1.64 5.28
CA VAL A 60 -0.09 1.60 3.89
C VAL A 60 -1.54 1.11 3.82
N GLU A 61 -1.88 0.03 4.52
CA GLU A 61 -3.25 -0.48 4.56
C GLU A 61 -4.24 0.55 5.11
N ALA A 62 -3.89 1.19 6.24
CA ALA A 62 -4.75 2.18 6.88
C ALA A 62 -5.01 3.39 5.99
N GLU A 63 -3.97 3.92 5.34
CA GLU A 63 -4.09 5.05 4.42
C GLU A 63 -4.87 4.67 3.16
N MET A 64 -4.60 3.50 2.56
CA MET A 64 -5.37 3.01 1.42
C MET A 64 -6.86 2.86 1.74
N LEU A 65 -7.20 2.27 2.89
CA LEU A 65 -8.60 2.13 3.31
C LEU A 65 -9.25 3.50 3.57
N HIS A 66 -8.50 4.49 4.05
CA HIS A 66 -9.01 5.85 4.18
C HIS A 66 -9.33 6.47 2.81
N LEU A 67 -8.41 6.38 1.84
CA LEU A 67 -8.57 6.92 0.50
C LEU A 67 -9.72 6.24 -0.26
N LEU A 68 -9.79 4.90 -0.21
CA LEU A 68 -10.85 4.12 -0.84
C LEU A 68 -12.25 4.45 -0.30
N ARG A 69 -12.38 4.62 1.03
CA ARG A 69 -13.65 5.00 1.65
C ARG A 69 -14.04 6.45 1.40
N SER A 70 -13.08 7.31 1.10
CA SER A 70 -13.28 8.75 0.90
C SER A 70 -13.37 9.13 -0.58
N ASP A 71 -13.26 8.16 -1.50
CA ASP A 71 -13.24 8.35 -2.95
C ASP A 71 -12.09 9.28 -3.43
N GLN A 72 -10.89 9.07 -2.88
CA GLN A 72 -9.70 9.91 -3.10
C GLN A 72 -8.51 9.13 -3.70
N LEU A 73 -8.78 8.13 -4.54
CA LEU A 73 -7.71 7.43 -5.26
C LEU A 73 -7.05 8.35 -6.30
N LEU A 74 -5.74 8.15 -6.53
CA LEU A 74 -5.04 8.81 -7.63
C LEU A 74 -5.64 8.35 -8.96
N ASP A 75 -5.90 9.28 -9.86
CA ASP A 75 -6.27 8.99 -11.25
C ASP A 75 -5.06 9.16 -12.19
N ASP A 76 -5.12 8.62 -13.40
CA ASP A 76 -4.06 8.82 -14.41
C ASP A 76 -3.86 10.33 -14.73
N SER A 77 -4.90 11.13 -14.51
CA SER A 77 -4.91 12.59 -14.59
C SER A 77 -3.95 13.28 -13.60
N ASP A 78 -3.70 12.67 -12.43
CA ASP A 78 -2.84 13.25 -11.38
C ASP A 78 -1.34 13.12 -11.67
N ARG A 79 -0.96 12.43 -12.76
CA ARG A 79 0.44 12.21 -13.16
C ARG A 79 1.00 13.34 -14.05
N LEU A 80 0.17 14.31 -14.44
CA LEU A 80 0.51 15.40 -15.37
C LEU A 80 0.89 16.72 -14.71
N ASN A 81 1.01 16.78 -13.38
CA ASN A 81 1.47 17.97 -12.64
C ASN A 81 2.71 17.69 -11.80
#